data_AF-A0A369MQE8-F1
#
_entry.id   AF-A0A369MQE8-F1
#
_cell.length_a   1.000
_cell.length_b   1.000
_cell.length_c   1.000
_cell.angle_alpha   90.00
_cell.angle_beta   90.00
_cell.angle_gamma   90.00
#
_symmetry.space_group_name_H-M   'P 1'
#
loop_
_entity.id
_entity.type
_entity.pdbx_description
1 polymer ?
#
loop_
_entity_poly.entity_id
_entity_poly.type
_entity_poly.pdbx_seq_one_letter_code
_entity_poly.pdbx_strand_id
1 'polypeptide(L)'
;MTAKTANISLEVDSGIKRRAMAVLEAKGMTLSGAIRRMVTLGMLEHRIPFEVTRDPVFAGTGMADCVAERYGIEKSSSPRTGVVTGIVVKMTPEFKREMRSYCKEMCITPNALVHLFLGQVAFELRVPFDD
;
A
#
# COMPACT_ATOMS: atom_id res chain seq x y z
N MET A 1 -25.99 -6.28 -16.90
CA MET A 1 -24.61 -6.55 -17.40
C MET A 1 -23.71 -6.71 -16.18
N THR A 2 -23.13 -7.88 -15.96
CA THR A 2 -22.19 -8.12 -14.85
C THR A 2 -20.92 -7.32 -15.12
N ALA A 3 -20.60 -6.35 -14.24
CA ALA A 3 -19.39 -5.57 -14.38
C ALA A 3 -18.17 -6.51 -14.38
N LYS A 4 -17.44 -6.58 -15.49
CA LYS A 4 -16.21 -7.39 -15.58
C LYS A 4 -15.25 -6.89 -14.50
N THR A 5 -14.81 -7.78 -13.63
CA THR A 5 -13.85 -7.46 -12.58
C THR A 5 -12.47 -7.91 -13.04
N ALA A 6 -11.47 -7.04 -12.90
CA ALA A 6 -10.07 -7.36 -13.09
C ALA A 6 -9.36 -7.41 -11.73
N ASN A 7 -8.20 -8.06 -11.68
CA ASN A 7 -7.40 -8.13 -10.46
C ASN A 7 -5.89 -8.01 -10.75
N ILE A 8 -5.17 -7.67 -9.69
CA ILE A 8 -3.73 -7.87 -9.58
C ILE A 8 -3.50 -8.82 -8.41
N SER A 9 -2.67 -9.83 -8.63
CA SER A 9 -2.24 -10.76 -7.59
C SER A 9 -0.75 -10.59 -7.35
N LEU A 10 -0.37 -10.49 -6.08
CA LEU A 10 1.01 -10.38 -5.65
C LEU A 10 1.22 -11.07 -4.31
N GLU A 11 2.47 -11.36 -4.02
CA GLU A 11 2.92 -11.90 -2.75
C GLU A 11 3.63 -10.82 -1.94
N VAL A 12 3.41 -10.82 -0.62
CA VAL A 12 4.07 -9.93 0.33
C VAL A 12 4.35 -10.66 1.64
N ASP A 13 5.24 -10.12 2.47
CA ASP A 13 5.42 -10.61 3.84
C ASP A 13 4.12 -10.47 4.64
N SER A 14 3.79 -11.50 5.42
CA SER A 14 2.54 -11.57 6.19
C SER A 14 2.42 -10.50 7.26
N GLY A 15 3.52 -10.07 7.86
CA GLY A 15 3.54 -8.98 8.84
C GLY A 15 3.39 -7.61 8.15
N ILE A 16 4.00 -7.42 6.98
CA ILE A 16 3.77 -6.21 6.15
C ILE A 16 2.30 -6.10 5.77
N LYS A 17 1.69 -7.20 5.27
CA LYS A 17 0.27 -7.23 4.94
C LYS A 17 -0.59 -6.85 6.15
N ARG A 18 -0.39 -7.54 7.28
CA ARG A 18 -1.18 -7.32 8.50
C ARG A 18 -1.12 -5.86 8.95
N ARG A 19 0.10 -5.32 9.06
CA ARG A 19 0.34 -3.96 9.53
C ARG A 19 -0.22 -2.92 8.55
N ALA A 20 0.02 -3.08 7.25
CA ALA A 20 -0.51 -2.15 6.26
C ALA A 20 -2.06 -2.18 6.23
N MET A 21 -2.68 -3.35 6.29
CA MET A 21 -4.15 -3.46 6.33
C MET A 21 -4.74 -2.80 7.58
N ALA A 22 -4.11 -2.97 8.75
CA ALA A 22 -4.52 -2.32 9.98
C ALA A 22 -4.42 -0.78 9.89
N VAL A 23 -3.35 -0.25 9.29
CA VAL A 23 -3.20 1.20 9.04
C VAL A 23 -4.29 1.72 8.10
N LEU A 24 -4.57 1.01 7.01
CA LEU A 24 -5.64 1.39 6.07
C LEU A 24 -7.02 1.35 6.74
N GLU A 25 -7.29 0.33 7.56
CA GLU A 25 -8.52 0.22 8.33
C GLU A 25 -8.69 1.38 9.32
N ALA A 26 -7.62 1.75 10.04
CA ALA A 26 -7.61 2.91 10.93
C ALA A 26 -7.90 4.24 10.22
N LYS A 27 -7.61 4.32 8.91
CA LYS A 27 -7.91 5.48 8.05
C LYS A 27 -9.24 5.35 7.30
N GLY A 28 -10.04 4.29 7.57
CA GLY A 28 -11.30 4.06 6.87
C GLY A 28 -11.14 3.71 5.38
N MET A 29 -9.98 3.19 4.99
CA MET A 29 -9.66 2.86 3.59
C MET A 29 -9.64 1.35 3.34
N THR A 30 -10.13 0.95 2.18
CA THR A 30 -9.87 -0.39 1.64
C THR A 30 -8.56 -0.42 0.88
N LEU A 31 -7.93 -1.60 0.77
CA LEU A 31 -6.73 -1.78 -0.05
C LEU A 31 -6.92 -1.32 -1.50
N SER A 32 -8.01 -1.74 -2.14
CA SER A 32 -8.35 -1.32 -3.51
C SER A 32 -8.56 0.19 -3.61
N GLY A 33 -9.17 0.81 -2.60
CA GLY A 33 -9.37 2.26 -2.54
C GLY A 33 -8.04 3.02 -2.42
N ALA A 34 -7.16 2.59 -1.52
CA ALA A 34 -5.86 3.20 -1.31
C ALA A 34 -4.95 3.09 -2.55
N ILE A 35 -4.90 1.91 -3.19
CA ILE A 35 -4.16 1.72 -4.44
C ILE A 35 -4.75 2.57 -5.56
N ARG A 36 -6.09 2.66 -5.66
CA ARG A 36 -6.73 3.55 -6.63
C ARG A 36 -6.28 4.99 -6.44
N ARG A 37 -6.36 5.50 -5.21
CA ARG A 37 -5.95 6.87 -4.88
C ARG A 37 -4.48 7.12 -5.20
N MET A 38 -3.59 6.20 -4.81
CA MET A 38 -2.15 6.28 -5.11
C MET A 38 -1.87 6.41 -6.61
N VAL A 39 -2.46 5.54 -7.43
CA VAL A 39 -2.22 5.54 -8.89
C VAL A 39 -2.83 6.78 -9.52
N THR A 40 -4.05 7.15 -9.15
CA THR A 40 -4.70 8.37 -9.66
C THR A 40 -3.85 9.61 -9.34
N LEU A 41 -3.36 9.72 -8.11
CA LEU A 41 -2.49 10.84 -7.72
C LEU A 41 -1.19 10.83 -8.52
N GLY A 42 -0.53 9.68 -8.65
CA GLY A 42 0.71 9.58 -9.42
C GLY A 42 0.55 9.88 -10.91
N MET A 43 -0.60 9.54 -11.50
CA MET A 43 -0.96 9.93 -12.87
C MET A 43 -1.13 11.44 -13.01
N LEU A 44 -1.78 12.09 -12.04
CA LEU A 44 -1.98 13.55 -12.05
C LEU A 44 -0.66 14.32 -11.88
N GLU A 45 0.26 13.79 -11.08
CA GLU A 45 1.54 14.44 -10.78
C GLU A 45 2.70 13.98 -11.68
N HIS A 46 2.46 13.03 -12.58
CA HIS A 46 3.48 12.40 -13.43
C HIS A 46 4.69 11.86 -12.66
N ARG A 47 4.46 11.34 -11.44
CA ARG A 47 5.49 10.76 -10.57
C ARG A 47 4.90 9.70 -9.63
N ILE A 48 5.75 8.89 -9.01
CA ILE A 48 5.33 8.09 -7.85
C ILE A 48 5.09 9.05 -6.67
N PRO A 49 3.90 9.06 -6.05
CA PRO A 49 3.51 10.11 -5.12
C PRO A 49 4.05 9.89 -3.69
N PHE A 50 5.08 9.07 -3.55
CA PHE A 50 5.73 8.78 -2.27
C PHE A 50 7.17 8.32 -2.48
N GLU A 51 7.98 8.47 -1.43
CA GLU A 51 9.33 7.95 -1.37
C GLU A 51 9.39 6.70 -0.50
N VAL A 52 10.36 5.84 -0.78
CA VAL A 52 10.62 4.65 0.03
C VAL A 52 11.81 4.94 0.93
N THR A 53 11.54 5.27 2.19
CA THR A 53 12.58 5.47 3.21
C THR A 53 12.68 4.27 4.15
N ARG A 54 13.88 4.06 4.69
CA ARG A 54 14.18 3.11 5.77
C ARG A 54 14.96 3.78 6.91
N ASP A 55 14.92 5.11 6.96
CA ASP A 55 15.49 5.84 8.08
C ASP A 55 14.68 5.53 9.35
N PRO A 56 15.33 5.05 10.43
CA PRO A 56 14.68 4.74 11.70
C PRO A 56 13.82 5.88 12.26
N VAL A 57 14.13 7.15 11.96
CA VAL A 57 13.34 8.29 12.47
C VAL A 57 11.90 8.31 11.98
N PHE A 58 11.61 7.68 10.83
CA PHE A 58 10.24 7.59 10.29
C PHE A 58 9.51 6.31 10.72
N ALA A 59 10.22 5.34 11.30
CA ALA A 59 9.65 4.05 11.67
C ALA A 59 8.51 4.21 12.70
N GLY A 60 7.32 3.79 12.32
CA GLY A 60 6.13 3.83 13.19
C GLY A 60 5.61 5.23 13.53
N THR A 61 6.10 6.30 12.94
CA THR A 61 5.75 7.67 13.37
C THR A 61 4.35 8.14 12.96
N GLY A 62 3.76 7.53 11.93
CA GLY A 62 2.51 7.93 11.30
C GLY A 62 1.23 7.60 12.07
N MET A 63 1.35 6.94 13.23
CA MET A 63 0.22 6.55 14.07
C MET A 63 0.53 6.74 15.55
N ALA A 64 -0.38 7.37 16.29
CA ALA A 64 -0.27 7.50 17.75
C ALA A 64 -0.29 6.12 18.44
N ASP A 65 0.41 5.99 19.57
CA ASP A 65 0.59 4.70 20.25
C ASP A 65 -0.74 4.07 20.68
N CYS A 66 -1.67 4.87 21.22
CA CYS A 66 -3.00 4.39 21.61
C CYS A 66 -3.83 3.88 20.41
N VAL A 67 -3.63 4.44 19.21
CA VAL A 67 -4.29 3.97 17.99
C VAL A 67 -3.63 2.68 17.53
N ALA A 68 -2.29 2.62 17.52
CA ALA A 68 -1.56 1.42 17.16
C ALA A 68 -1.95 0.23 18.06
N GLU A 69 -2.04 0.44 19.37
CA GLU A 69 -2.47 -0.57 20.34
C GLU A 69 -3.90 -1.05 20.04
N ARG A 70 -4.84 -0.14 19.77
CA ARG A 70 -6.23 -0.48 19.41
C ARG A 70 -6.32 -1.40 18.19
N TYR A 71 -5.41 -1.25 17.23
CA TYR A 71 -5.35 -2.07 16.01
C TYR A 71 -4.34 -3.24 16.11
N GLY A 72 -3.77 -3.51 17.29
CA GLY A 72 -2.84 -4.61 17.51
C GLY A 72 -1.51 -4.45 16.78
N ILE A 73 -1.06 -3.21 16.57
CA ILE A 73 0.20 -2.88 15.91
C ILE A 73 1.28 -2.65 16.96
N GLU A 74 2.24 -3.56 17.04
CA GLU A 74 3.46 -3.36 17.83
C GLU A 74 4.47 -2.51 17.06
N LYS A 75 4.70 -1.27 17.49
CA LYS A 75 5.54 -0.29 16.75
C LYS A 75 7.04 -0.56 16.86
N SER A 76 7.47 -1.19 17.95
CA SER A 76 8.88 -1.52 18.23
C SER A 76 9.39 -2.71 17.41
N SER A 77 8.51 -3.55 16.87
CA SER A 77 8.91 -4.74 16.12
C SER A 77 9.00 -4.48 14.63
N SER A 78 9.94 -5.18 13.98
CA SER A 78 10.01 -5.24 12.52
C SER A 78 8.69 -5.77 11.96
N PRO A 79 8.16 -5.18 10.88
CA PRO A 79 6.97 -5.70 10.23
C PRO A 79 7.22 -7.02 9.48
N ARG A 80 8.47 -7.48 9.33
CA ARG A 80 8.78 -8.69 8.56
C ARG A 80 8.74 -9.93 9.44
N THR A 81 8.07 -10.95 8.94
CA THR A 81 7.92 -12.28 9.57
C THR A 81 8.71 -13.37 8.86
N GLY A 82 9.13 -13.13 7.61
CA GLY A 82 9.73 -14.15 6.74
C GLY A 82 8.71 -15.08 6.08
N VAL A 83 7.43 -14.97 6.42
CA VAL A 83 6.34 -15.77 5.84
C VAL A 83 5.65 -14.96 4.76
N VAL A 84 5.53 -15.54 3.55
CA VAL A 84 4.91 -14.89 2.40
C VAL A 84 3.42 -15.25 2.31
N THR A 85 2.59 -14.29 1.90
CA THR A 85 1.15 -14.48 1.70
C THR A 85 0.65 -13.71 0.48
N GLY A 86 -0.35 -14.27 -0.19
CA GLY A 86 -0.98 -13.66 -1.35
C GLY A 86 -1.91 -12.49 -0.99
N ILE A 87 -1.94 -11.51 -1.88
CA ILE A 87 -2.90 -10.40 -1.90
C ILE A 87 -3.54 -10.36 -3.28
N VAL A 88 -4.86 -10.13 -3.31
CA VAL A 88 -5.62 -9.89 -4.53
C VAL A 88 -6.26 -8.51 -4.45
N VAL A 89 -5.87 -7.62 -5.36
CA VAL A 89 -6.43 -6.27 -5.47
C VAL A 89 -7.47 -6.28 -6.59
N LYS A 90 -8.74 -6.09 -6.23
CA LYS A 90 -9.85 -6.02 -7.20
C LYS A 90 -9.95 -4.62 -7.78
N MET A 91 -10.21 -4.52 -9.09
CA MET A 91 -10.35 -3.27 -9.82
C MET A 91 -11.14 -3.44 -11.13
N THR A 92 -11.45 -2.34 -11.80
CA THR A 92 -12.03 -2.37 -13.14
C THR A 92 -10.97 -2.69 -14.20
N PRO A 93 -11.32 -3.32 -15.33
CA PRO A 93 -10.41 -3.54 -16.45
C PRO A 93 -9.81 -2.24 -16.99
N GLU A 94 -10.59 -1.16 -17.01
CA GLU A 94 -10.19 0.18 -17.43
C GLU A 94 -9.06 0.70 -16.55
N PHE A 95 -9.29 0.69 -15.24
CA PHE A 95 -8.30 1.14 -14.27
C PHE A 95 -7.02 0.27 -14.29
N LYS A 96 -7.15 -1.03 -14.54
CA LYS A 96 -5.99 -1.91 -14.70
C LYS A 96 -5.14 -1.52 -15.92
N ARG A 97 -5.75 -1.05 -17.01
CA ARG A 97 -5.03 -0.55 -18.20
C ARG A 97 -4.32 0.77 -17.90
N GLU A 98 -5.01 1.71 -17.24
CA GLU A 98 -4.45 2.99 -16.81
C GLU A 98 -3.23 2.78 -15.89
N MET A 99 -3.39 1.97 -14.84
CA MET A 99 -2.30 1.63 -13.92
C MET A 99 -1.10 1.04 -14.67
N ARG A 100 -1.32 0.16 -15.66
CA ARG A 100 -0.23 -0.41 -16.47
C ARG A 100 0.49 0.64 -17.30
N SER A 101 -0.23 1.59 -17.91
CA SER A 101 0.39 2.68 -18.68
C SER A 101 1.25 3.55 -17.77
N TYR A 102 0.66 4.01 -16.67
CA TYR A 102 1.35 4.79 -15.65
C TYR A 102 2.61 4.09 -15.10
N CYS A 103 2.49 2.81 -14.73
CA CYS A 103 3.64 2.05 -14.23
C CYS A 103 4.74 1.91 -15.29
N LYS A 104 4.38 1.78 -16.57
CA LYS A 104 5.35 1.74 -17.68
C LYS A 104 6.11 3.06 -17.81
N GLU A 105 5.41 4.19 -17.72
CA GLU A 105 6.03 5.53 -17.73
C GLU A 105 6.99 5.72 -16.55
N MET A 106 6.64 5.18 -15.39
CA MET A 106 7.48 5.22 -14.17
C MET A 106 8.54 4.11 -14.10
N CYS A 107 8.75 3.33 -15.16
CA CYS A 107 9.71 2.23 -15.21
C CYS A 107 9.56 1.20 -14.06
N ILE A 108 8.32 0.94 -13.61
CA ILE A 108 8.01 0.01 -12.51
C ILE A 108 6.92 -0.98 -12.94
N THR A 109 6.86 -2.15 -12.31
CA THR A 109 5.71 -3.06 -12.51
C THR A 109 4.57 -2.71 -11.54
N PRO A 110 3.30 -2.97 -11.90
CA PRO A 110 2.18 -2.79 -10.97
C PRO A 110 2.37 -3.53 -9.63
N ASN A 111 2.94 -4.75 -9.67
CA ASN A 111 3.20 -5.54 -8.47
C ASN A 111 4.29 -4.89 -7.60
N ALA A 112 5.38 -4.42 -8.20
CA ALA A 112 6.44 -3.73 -7.48
C ALA A 112 5.93 -2.43 -6.84
N LEU A 113 5.13 -1.64 -7.55
CA LEU A 113 4.53 -0.42 -7.00
C LEU A 113 3.67 -0.71 -5.76
N VAL A 114 2.77 -1.70 -5.84
CA VAL A 114 1.93 -2.09 -4.70
C VAL A 114 2.77 -2.65 -3.55
N HIS A 115 3.82 -3.42 -3.85
CA HIS A 115 4.73 -3.95 -2.84
C HIS A 115 5.47 -2.83 -2.09
N LEU A 116 6.00 -1.83 -2.81
CA LEU A 116 6.66 -0.67 -2.22
C LEU A 116 5.69 0.15 -1.35
N PHE A 117 4.49 0.40 -1.86
CA PHE A 117 3.44 1.10 -1.13
C PHE A 117 3.10 0.42 0.20
N LEU A 118 2.78 -0.89 0.17
CA LEU A 118 2.44 -1.63 1.38
C LEU A 118 3.62 -1.70 2.36
N GLY A 119 4.83 -1.86 1.85
CA GLY A 119 6.04 -1.80 2.66
C GLY A 119 6.20 -0.45 3.35
N GLN A 120 5.90 0.65 2.65
CA GLN A 120 6.00 1.99 3.22
C GLN A 120 4.92 2.26 4.26
N VAL A 121 3.68 1.87 3.98
CA VAL A 121 2.57 1.97 4.94
C VAL A 121 2.88 1.20 6.21
N ALA A 122 3.38 -0.03 6.09
CA ALA A 122 3.75 -0.84 7.25
C ALA A 122 4.96 -0.28 8.02
N PHE A 123 5.90 0.36 7.33
CA PHE A 123 7.09 0.93 7.96
C PHE A 123 6.76 2.20 8.74
N GLU A 124 6.07 3.15 8.13
CA GLU A 124 5.79 4.44 8.77
C GLU A 124 4.49 4.48 9.56
N LEU A 125 3.60 3.49 9.39
CA LEU A 125 2.25 3.48 9.97
C LEU A 125 1.33 4.61 9.49
N ARG A 126 1.55 5.12 8.28
CA ARG A 126 0.67 6.08 7.59
C ARG A 126 0.51 5.76 6.11
N VAL A 127 -0.44 6.40 5.47
CA VAL A 127 -0.51 6.45 4.01
C VAL A 127 0.52 7.49 3.53
N PRO A 128 1.53 7.12 2.73
CA PRO A 128 2.72 7.96 2.52
C PRO A 128 2.51 9.16 1.59
N PHE A 129 1.33 9.28 0.98
CA PHE A 129 0.90 10.41 0.14
C PHE A 129 -0.24 11.22 0.78
N ASP A 130 -0.61 10.89 2.02
CA ASP A 130 -1.50 11.71 2.83
C ASP A 130 -0.64 12.45 3.86
N ASP A 131 -0.85 13.76 3.97
CA ASP A 131 -0.29 14.62 5.01
C ASP A 131 -0.95 14.39 6.37
#